data_AF-A0A7G9QCQ6-F1
#
_entry.id   AF-A0A7G9QCQ6-F1
#
_cell.length_a   1.000
_cell.length_b   1.000
_cell.length_c   1.000
_cell.angle_alpha   90.00
_cell.angle_beta   90.00
_cell.angle_gamma   90.00
#
_symmetry.space_group_name_H-M   'P 1'
#
loop_
_entity.id
_entity.type
_entity.pdbx_description
1 polymer ?
#
loop_
_entity_poly.entity_id
_entity_poly.type
_entity_poly.pdbx_seq_one_letter_code
_entity_poly.pdbx_strand_id
1 'polypeptide(L)'
;MKKSIKSISGLAILGFVLFTSSCKKQENLTGADAASADQSKKLGLANAQSLGGTSLTVSMGGNAFVTTLASGGAETVTSTKLANWTNANSIFSSYFRIGNTGALTVAVKASVPSGTSVLKITINGTPFNVTATGTANTTYTVGTVNITTPGYVTVQFQGVSKTGSYFADVSDLVISGPAVASNVYYANDPANYYWSRRGPSVHLGFSAPANTEWFYNEVTVPTGQDKIGSYFMANGFDGGYFGMQVNSATERRILFSVWNPTGGTTTWTRKGTNVVATNFTGEGEGGQSYLIYNWVAGNTYKFLTQGKPDGAGNTVYSSWFYAPELGTWTFMASWKKPNTNSYLTGLYSFLENFNDKNGYLGRKAEYNNQWVRNAAGTWSEITSANFTVDATGNNQQRMDFAGGVSGGKFYLQNGGFFANYVTPNQSFTRTATGTAPTVNLTTLP
;
A
#
# COMPACT_ATOMS: atom_id res chain seq x y z
N MET A 1 8.06 65.71 19.23
CA MET A 1 9.31 64.96 19.51
C MET A 1 9.47 63.86 18.47
N LYS A 2 10.59 63.92 17.74
CA LYS A 2 11.34 62.87 17.01
C LYS A 2 10.62 61.65 16.39
N LYS A 3 10.80 61.60 15.05
CA LYS A 3 11.18 60.48 14.16
C LYS A 3 10.11 59.51 13.59
N SER A 4 9.88 59.73 12.29
CA SER A 4 9.66 58.78 11.19
C SER A 4 10.46 57.47 11.26
N ILE A 5 9.88 56.36 10.75
CA ILE A 5 10.47 55.46 9.73
C ILE A 5 9.35 54.70 8.98
N LYS A 6 9.57 54.56 7.66
CA LYS A 6 8.75 53.94 6.62
C LYS A 6 8.84 52.40 6.61
N SER A 7 7.79 51.79 6.02
CA SER A 7 7.81 50.71 5.00
C SER A 7 8.47 49.35 5.32
N ILE A 8 7.76 48.24 5.08
CA ILE A 8 7.99 47.32 3.94
C ILE A 8 6.95 46.17 4.00
N SER A 9 6.39 45.90 2.83
CA SER A 9 5.61 44.74 2.40
C SER A 9 6.16 43.39 2.87
N GLY A 10 5.28 42.53 3.39
CA GLY A 10 5.54 41.11 3.64
C GLY A 10 4.36 40.28 3.16
N LEU A 11 4.42 39.87 1.89
CA LEU A 11 3.48 38.98 1.22
C LEU A 11 3.65 37.56 1.82
N ALA A 12 2.75 37.13 2.69
CA ALA A 12 2.71 35.74 3.16
C ALA A 12 2.02 34.88 2.10
N ILE A 13 2.80 34.36 1.15
CA ILE A 13 2.37 33.28 0.26
C ILE A 13 2.34 32.01 1.11
N LEU A 14 1.16 31.65 1.61
CA LEU A 14 0.92 30.33 2.17
C LEU A 14 0.74 29.36 0.99
N GLY A 15 1.79 28.62 0.66
CA GLY A 15 1.79 27.62 -0.39
C GLY A 15 0.82 26.48 -0.06
N PHE A 16 -0.38 26.58 -0.60
CA PHE A 16 -1.39 25.53 -0.56
C PHE A 16 -1.01 24.47 -1.60
N VAL A 17 -0.36 23.39 -1.17
CA VAL A 17 -0.05 22.25 -2.03
C VAL A 17 -1.30 21.36 -2.08
N LEU A 18 -2.11 21.56 -3.11
CA LEU A 18 -3.17 20.64 -3.53
C LEU A 18 -2.54 19.32 -3.99
N PHE A 19 -2.70 18.26 -3.20
CA PHE A 19 -2.40 16.89 -3.61
C PHE A 19 -3.64 16.27 -4.26
N THR A 20 -3.60 16.13 -5.59
CA THR A 20 -4.55 15.30 -6.33
C THR A 20 -4.00 13.87 -6.38
N SER A 21 -4.47 13.00 -5.48
CA SER A 21 -4.41 11.55 -5.70
C SER A 21 -5.37 11.21 -6.84
N SER A 22 -4.84 11.06 -8.05
CA SER A 22 -5.62 10.82 -9.25
C SER A 22 -6.06 9.35 -9.34
N CYS A 23 -7.17 9.00 -8.68
CA CYS A 23 -8.10 8.00 -9.22
C CYS A 23 -9.09 8.74 -10.12
N LYS A 24 -8.65 9.11 -11.33
CA LYS A 24 -9.56 9.54 -12.40
C LYS A 24 -9.72 8.41 -13.41
N LYS A 25 -10.95 7.89 -13.43
CA LYS A 25 -11.74 7.31 -14.52
C LYS A 25 -11.04 7.26 -15.90
N GLN A 26 -10.90 6.07 -16.45
CA GLN A 26 -10.54 5.84 -17.85
C GLN A 26 -11.83 5.51 -18.62
N GLU A 27 -12.33 6.46 -19.41
CA GLU A 27 -13.45 6.24 -20.32
C GLU A 27 -12.93 5.70 -21.66
N ASN A 28 -13.75 4.82 -22.27
CA ASN A 28 -13.50 4.09 -23.51
C ASN A 28 -12.98 4.97 -24.67
N LEU A 29 -11.96 4.48 -25.38
CA LEU A 29 -11.67 4.89 -26.75
C LEU A 29 -11.40 3.65 -27.62
N THR A 30 -12.39 3.33 -28.45
CA THR A 30 -12.26 2.54 -29.67
C THR A 30 -11.69 3.44 -30.77
N GLY A 31 -10.58 3.05 -31.42
CA GLY A 31 -10.12 3.71 -32.66
C GLY A 31 -8.61 3.74 -32.87
N ALA A 32 -8.11 2.73 -33.61
CA ALA A 32 -6.93 2.65 -34.47
C ALA A 32 -5.73 3.63 -34.37
N ASP A 33 -4.58 3.00 -34.15
CA ASP A 33 -3.30 3.08 -34.88
C ASP A 33 -2.44 4.37 -34.94
N ALA A 34 -1.14 4.11 -34.67
CA ALA A 34 0.03 4.92 -34.99
C ALA A 34 0.26 6.25 -34.22
N ALA A 35 0.29 6.21 -32.88
CA ALA A 35 0.87 7.31 -32.08
C ALA A 35 1.44 6.89 -30.70
N SER A 36 1.76 5.62 -30.49
CA SER A 36 2.06 5.07 -29.15
C SER A 36 3.52 5.19 -28.69
N ALA A 37 4.44 5.75 -29.49
CA ALA A 37 5.86 5.81 -29.12
C ALA A 37 6.30 7.13 -28.43
N ASP A 38 5.55 8.24 -28.60
CA ASP A 38 6.06 9.58 -28.25
C ASP A 38 5.43 10.20 -26.98
N GLN A 39 4.44 9.55 -26.37
CA GLN A 39 3.79 10.04 -25.14
C GLN A 39 4.43 9.55 -23.83
N SER A 40 5.40 8.63 -23.89
CA SER A 40 6.12 8.12 -22.71
C SER A 40 7.05 9.15 -22.04
N LYS A 41 7.29 10.31 -22.68
CA LYS A 41 8.15 11.38 -22.14
C LYS A 41 7.43 12.47 -21.34
N LYS A 42 6.09 12.52 -21.32
CA LYS A 42 5.34 13.65 -20.73
C LYS A 42 4.64 13.40 -19.39
N LEU A 43 4.78 12.21 -18.84
CA LEU A 43 4.49 11.92 -17.43
C LEU A 43 5.79 11.33 -16.88
N GLY A 44 6.39 11.95 -15.88
CA GLY A 44 7.65 11.50 -15.26
C GLY A 44 7.48 10.17 -14.54
N LEU A 45 7.27 9.08 -15.30
CA LEU A 45 7.32 7.71 -14.83
C LEU A 45 8.76 7.47 -14.39
N ALA A 46 8.94 7.19 -13.10
CA ALA A 46 10.24 6.74 -12.62
C ALA A 46 10.52 5.36 -13.22
N ASN A 47 11.60 5.28 -13.99
CA ASN A 47 12.04 4.07 -14.68
C ASN A 47 13.10 3.34 -13.86
N ALA A 48 13.36 2.08 -14.21
CA ALA A 48 14.54 1.34 -13.77
C ALA A 48 15.79 2.23 -13.83
N GLN A 49 16.56 2.24 -12.75
CA GLN A 49 17.81 2.98 -12.66
C GLN A 49 18.97 2.14 -13.22
N SER A 50 19.96 2.83 -13.75
CA SER A 50 21.21 2.27 -14.24
C SER A 50 22.37 3.15 -13.81
N LEU A 51 23.58 2.60 -13.78
CA LEU A 51 24.77 3.42 -13.60
C LEU A 51 24.93 4.35 -14.82
N GLY A 52 24.40 5.58 -14.71
CA GLY A 52 24.69 6.70 -15.61
C GLY A 52 25.96 7.46 -15.24
N GLY A 53 26.81 6.85 -14.39
CA GLY A 53 27.99 7.42 -13.74
C GLY A 53 28.73 6.34 -12.93
N THR A 54 29.44 6.72 -11.86
CA THR A 54 30.28 5.78 -11.07
C THR A 54 29.52 5.02 -9.97
N SER A 55 28.40 5.55 -9.48
CA SER A 55 27.60 4.95 -8.41
C SER A 55 26.15 5.43 -8.45
N LEU A 56 25.27 4.72 -7.75
CA LEU A 56 23.90 5.15 -7.45
C LEU A 56 23.76 5.49 -5.95
N THR A 57 22.87 6.42 -5.64
CA THR A 57 22.56 6.82 -4.27
C THR A 57 21.16 6.35 -3.91
N VAL A 58 21.05 5.57 -2.84
CA VAL A 58 19.77 5.09 -2.29
C VAL A 58 19.53 5.80 -0.96
N SER A 59 18.62 6.78 -0.96
CA SER A 59 18.32 7.56 0.24
C SER A 59 17.61 6.71 1.29
N MET A 60 18.03 6.86 2.55
CA MET A 60 17.37 6.21 3.69
C MET A 60 15.92 6.68 3.84
N GLY A 61 15.61 7.92 3.41
CA GLY A 61 14.29 8.52 3.58
C GLY A 61 13.16 7.76 2.92
N GLY A 62 13.41 7.14 1.75
CA GLY A 62 12.41 6.36 1.03
C GLY A 62 12.56 4.85 1.21
N ASN A 63 13.73 4.38 1.64
CA ASN A 63 14.13 2.98 1.47
C ASN A 63 14.45 2.25 2.78
N ALA A 64 14.44 2.95 3.92
CA ALA A 64 14.79 2.37 5.21
C ALA A 64 13.63 2.31 6.22
N PHE A 65 13.75 1.37 7.15
CA PHE A 65 12.79 1.10 8.22
C PHE A 65 13.53 0.77 9.50
N VAL A 66 12.91 1.08 10.64
CA VAL A 66 13.30 0.49 11.93
C VAL A 66 12.68 -0.90 11.95
N THR A 67 13.49 -1.94 11.78
CA THR A 67 13.03 -3.34 11.72
C THR A 67 13.18 -4.06 13.05
N THR A 68 13.94 -3.49 13.98
CA THR A 68 13.92 -3.82 15.40
C THR A 68 14.09 -2.53 16.18
N LEU A 69 13.12 -2.19 17.00
CA LEU A 69 13.22 -1.06 17.93
C LEU A 69 13.55 -1.61 19.31
N ALA A 70 14.66 -1.18 19.89
CA ALA A 70 15.01 -1.54 21.25
C ALA A 70 13.92 -1.05 22.24
N SER A 71 13.77 -1.74 23.36
CA SER A 71 12.85 -1.31 24.42
C SER A 71 13.16 0.12 24.88
N GLY A 72 12.17 1.00 24.87
CA GLY A 72 12.32 2.43 25.16
C GLY A 72 13.12 3.23 24.12
N GLY A 73 13.44 2.64 22.97
CA GLY A 73 14.16 3.30 21.89
C GLY A 73 13.35 4.40 21.21
N ALA A 74 14.06 5.41 20.70
CA ALA A 74 13.50 6.54 19.94
C ALA A 74 13.98 6.56 18.48
N GLU A 75 14.66 5.50 18.04
CA GLU A 75 15.16 5.34 16.68
C GLU A 75 14.06 5.55 15.65
N THR A 76 14.39 6.28 14.59
CA THR A 76 13.43 6.62 13.55
C THR A 76 14.09 6.81 12.21
N VAL A 77 13.29 6.73 11.15
CA VAL A 77 13.70 7.10 9.79
C VAL A 77 12.94 8.36 9.43
N THR A 78 13.67 9.45 9.21
CA THR A 78 13.11 10.73 8.72
C THR A 78 12.99 10.69 7.20
N SER A 79 12.52 11.78 6.58
CA SER A 79 12.53 11.91 5.12
C SER A 79 13.93 11.93 4.48
N THR A 80 15.00 12.00 5.28
CA THR A 80 16.37 12.16 4.78
C THR A 80 17.41 11.23 5.40
N LYS A 81 17.14 10.60 6.56
CA LYS A 81 18.15 9.83 7.28
C LYS A 81 17.59 8.81 8.28
N LEU A 82 18.43 7.85 8.66
CA LEU A 82 18.33 7.16 9.94
C LEU A 82 18.70 8.15 11.05
N ALA A 83 17.87 8.26 12.08
CA ALA A 83 18.03 9.23 13.15
C ALA A 83 17.67 8.63 14.52
N ASN A 84 17.99 9.40 15.57
CA ASN A 84 17.87 9.05 16.97
C ASN A 84 18.60 7.75 17.35
N TRP A 85 19.66 7.40 16.61
CA TRP A 85 20.32 6.12 16.77
C TRP A 85 21.22 6.08 18.01
N THR A 86 20.66 5.56 19.11
CA THR A 86 21.32 5.56 20.42
C THR A 86 21.43 4.18 21.03
N ASN A 87 20.65 3.20 20.59
CA ASN A 87 20.66 1.86 21.14
C ASN A 87 21.28 0.84 20.16
N ALA A 88 22.24 0.03 20.64
CA ALA A 88 22.89 -1.03 19.87
C ALA A 88 21.93 -2.18 19.51
N ASN A 89 20.83 -2.31 20.25
CA ASN A 89 19.80 -3.32 20.02
C ASN A 89 18.76 -2.89 18.98
N SER A 90 18.77 -1.61 18.57
CA SER A 90 17.92 -1.13 17.47
C SER A 90 18.59 -1.44 16.13
N ILE A 91 17.81 -1.98 15.20
CA ILE A 91 18.25 -2.37 13.85
C ILE A 91 17.43 -1.58 12.84
N PHE A 92 18.14 -0.91 11.94
CA PHE A 92 17.55 -0.37 10.72
C PHE A 92 17.81 -1.34 9.57
N SER A 93 16.92 -1.35 8.58
CA SER A 93 17.14 -2.06 7.33
C SER A 93 16.74 -1.19 6.16
N SER A 94 17.60 -1.11 5.16
CA SER A 94 17.35 -0.46 3.88
C SER A 94 17.28 -1.49 2.76
N TYR A 95 16.43 -1.22 1.78
CA TYR A 95 16.13 -2.15 0.70
C TYR A 95 16.23 -1.48 -0.67
N PHE A 96 16.80 -2.19 -1.64
CA PHE A 96 16.76 -1.84 -3.05
C PHE A 96 16.79 -3.13 -3.87
N ARG A 97 16.20 -3.12 -5.06
CA ARG A 97 16.15 -4.29 -5.94
C ARG A 97 17.16 -4.13 -7.07
N ILE A 98 17.76 -5.25 -7.45
CA ILE A 98 18.67 -5.36 -8.59
C ILE A 98 18.26 -6.51 -9.51
N GLY A 99 18.31 -6.26 -10.81
CA GLY A 99 18.02 -7.24 -11.86
C GLY A 99 19.23 -8.03 -12.33
N ASN A 100 20.45 -7.56 -12.02
CA ASN A 100 21.69 -8.16 -12.51
C ASN A 100 22.41 -8.94 -11.40
N THR A 101 23.19 -9.94 -11.80
CA THR A 101 24.15 -10.65 -10.94
C THR A 101 25.54 -10.02 -11.03
N GLY A 102 26.41 -10.33 -10.07
CA GLY A 102 27.81 -9.89 -10.04
C GLY A 102 28.19 -9.12 -8.78
N ALA A 103 29.36 -8.51 -8.79
CA ALA A 103 29.85 -7.77 -7.63
C ALA A 103 29.02 -6.50 -7.37
N LEU A 104 28.68 -6.31 -6.09
CA LEU A 104 28.01 -5.14 -5.53
C LEU A 104 28.90 -4.57 -4.43
N THR A 105 29.41 -3.37 -4.63
CA THR A 105 30.11 -2.59 -3.60
C THR A 105 29.13 -1.63 -2.94
N VAL A 106 29.15 -1.57 -1.62
CA VAL A 106 28.30 -0.68 -0.83
C VAL A 106 29.19 0.23 0.03
N ALA A 107 28.81 1.50 0.09
CA ALA A 107 29.30 2.48 1.05
C ALA A 107 28.10 3.15 1.75
N VAL A 108 28.35 3.72 2.92
CA VAL A 108 27.35 4.45 3.71
C VAL A 108 27.74 5.91 3.82
N LYS A 109 26.80 6.82 3.60
CA LYS A 109 27.00 8.26 3.84
C LYS A 109 26.44 8.61 5.21
N ALA A 110 27.32 8.94 6.15
CA ALA A 110 26.98 9.10 7.55
C ALA A 110 27.74 10.23 8.25
N SER A 111 27.19 10.72 9.36
CA SER A 111 27.88 11.61 10.30
C SER A 111 27.72 11.13 11.74
N VAL A 112 28.74 11.41 12.56
CA VAL A 112 28.79 11.07 13.99
C VAL A 112 29.01 12.36 14.78
N PRO A 113 27.96 12.93 15.41
CA PRO A 113 28.02 14.26 16.01
C PRO A 113 29.11 14.45 17.06
N SER A 114 29.49 13.38 17.77
CA SER A 114 30.58 13.39 18.75
C SER A 114 31.20 12.01 18.91
N GLY A 115 32.50 11.97 19.18
CA GLY A 115 33.22 10.74 19.43
C GLY A 115 33.41 9.89 18.16
N THR A 116 33.52 8.58 18.36
CA THR A 116 33.75 7.59 17.30
C THR A 116 32.79 6.44 17.53
N SER A 117 32.24 5.91 16.44
CA SER A 117 31.29 4.80 16.45
C SER A 117 31.80 3.65 15.59
N VAL A 118 31.56 2.43 16.05
CA VAL A 118 31.68 1.22 15.24
C VAL A 118 30.27 0.77 14.87
N LEU A 119 30.00 0.74 13.58
CA LEU A 119 28.71 0.36 13.00
C LEU A 119 28.88 -1.00 12.32
N LYS A 120 28.02 -1.96 12.66
CA LYS A 120 27.91 -3.23 11.93
C LYS A 120 26.91 -3.05 10.80
N ILE A 121 27.41 -3.10 9.57
CA ILE A 121 26.62 -3.04 8.35
C ILE A 121 26.57 -4.44 7.73
N THR A 122 25.37 -5.00 7.58
CA THR A 122 25.20 -6.36 7.03
C THR A 122 24.57 -6.29 5.65
N ILE A 123 25.32 -6.63 4.61
CA ILE A 123 24.88 -6.61 3.21
C ILE A 123 24.48 -8.04 2.84
N ASN A 124 23.18 -8.26 2.62
CA ASN A 124 22.62 -9.56 2.24
C ASN A 124 23.12 -10.73 3.11
N GLY A 125 23.13 -10.53 4.43
CA GLY A 125 23.62 -11.49 5.42
C GLY A 125 25.12 -11.45 5.72
N THR A 126 25.94 -10.75 4.92
CA THR A 126 27.39 -10.64 5.14
C THR A 126 27.71 -9.41 6.00
N PRO A 127 28.27 -9.56 7.20
CA PRO A 127 28.53 -8.44 8.12
C PRO A 127 29.89 -7.76 7.86
N PHE A 128 29.92 -6.45 8.05
CA PHE A 128 31.10 -5.59 7.99
C PHE A 128 31.08 -4.61 9.16
N ASN A 129 32.23 -4.35 9.78
CA ASN A 129 32.35 -3.29 10.79
C ASN A 129 32.96 -2.04 10.15
N VAL A 130 32.31 -0.90 10.33
CA VAL A 130 32.71 0.40 9.81
C VAL A 130 32.93 1.36 10.97
N THR A 131 34.13 1.92 11.07
CA THR A 131 34.44 2.97 12.04
C THR A 131 34.11 4.33 11.42
N ALA A 132 33.22 5.09 12.07
CA ALA A 132 32.77 6.41 11.63
C ALA A 132 33.02 7.47 12.71
N THR A 133 33.31 8.70 12.29
CA THR A 133 33.65 9.83 13.16
C THR A 133 33.44 11.16 12.43
N GLY A 134 33.15 12.22 13.18
CA GLY A 134 33.06 13.58 12.66
C GLY A 134 31.64 14.02 12.30
N THR A 135 31.40 15.32 12.43
CA THR A 135 30.09 15.95 12.25
C THR A 135 29.71 16.13 10.77
N ALA A 136 30.68 16.09 9.87
CA ALA A 136 30.45 16.16 8.44
C ALA A 136 29.83 14.86 7.92
N ASN A 137 28.99 14.97 6.89
CA ASN A 137 28.39 13.81 6.26
C ASN A 137 29.41 13.18 5.28
N THR A 138 30.06 12.10 5.70
CA THR A 138 31.18 11.45 5.01
C THR A 138 30.77 10.09 4.46
N THR A 139 31.33 9.71 3.31
CA THR A 139 31.12 8.39 2.73
C THR A 139 32.15 7.40 3.26
N TYR A 140 31.70 6.33 3.89
CA TYR A 140 32.53 5.24 4.40
C TYR A 140 32.28 3.99 3.57
N THR A 141 33.33 3.44 2.95
CA THR A 141 33.25 2.15 2.25
C THR A 141 32.91 1.05 3.25
N VAL A 142 31.91 0.23 2.95
CA VAL A 142 31.50 -0.90 3.78
C VAL A 142 32.21 -2.17 3.30
N GLY A 143 32.02 -2.52 2.03
CA GLY A 143 32.55 -3.74 1.45
C GLY A 143 31.86 -4.14 0.16
N THR A 144 32.26 -5.29 -0.37
CA THR A 144 31.75 -5.86 -1.62
C THR A 144 31.19 -7.26 -1.36
N VAL A 145 30.02 -7.54 -1.93
CA VAL A 145 29.40 -8.88 -1.95
C VAL A 145 29.12 -9.30 -3.38
N ASN A 146 29.01 -10.61 -3.64
CA ASN A 146 28.60 -11.11 -4.94
C ASN A 146 27.10 -11.44 -4.95
N ILE A 147 26.36 -10.85 -5.89
CA ILE A 147 24.94 -11.10 -6.09
C ILE A 147 24.80 -12.25 -7.09
N THR A 148 24.22 -13.35 -6.63
CA THR A 148 24.05 -14.58 -7.42
C THR A 148 22.65 -14.74 -8.00
N THR A 149 21.68 -13.95 -7.52
CA THR A 149 20.28 -14.04 -7.96
C THR A 149 19.64 -12.66 -7.95
N PRO A 150 18.92 -12.27 -9.02
CA PRO A 150 18.13 -11.04 -9.04
C PRO A 150 17.13 -10.98 -7.90
N GLY A 151 16.98 -9.83 -7.25
CA GLY A 151 16.30 -9.79 -5.97
C GLY A 151 16.36 -8.44 -5.28
N TYR A 152 15.66 -8.33 -4.16
CA TYR A 152 15.92 -7.27 -3.19
C TYR A 152 17.21 -7.57 -2.43
N VAL A 153 18.08 -6.58 -2.36
CA VAL A 153 19.21 -6.54 -1.44
C VAL A 153 18.76 -5.87 -0.16
N THR A 154 19.07 -6.51 0.97
CA THR A 154 18.87 -5.93 2.29
C THR A 154 20.21 -5.46 2.85
N VAL A 155 20.26 -4.22 3.34
CA VAL A 155 21.38 -3.68 4.11
C VAL A 155 20.90 -3.35 5.52
N GLN A 156 21.42 -4.04 6.52
CA GLN A 156 21.07 -3.81 7.92
C GLN A 156 22.13 -2.97 8.62
N PHE A 157 21.70 -2.12 9.55
CA PHE A 157 22.56 -1.21 10.31
C PHE A 157 22.36 -1.49 11.80
N GLN A 158 23.43 -1.86 12.51
CA GLN A 158 23.42 -2.13 13.94
C GLN A 158 24.61 -1.42 14.63
N GLY A 159 24.37 -0.82 15.79
CA GLY A 159 25.44 -0.19 16.57
C GLY A 159 26.25 -1.27 17.29
N VAL A 160 27.58 -1.16 17.28
CA VAL A 160 28.47 -2.09 18.01
C VAL A 160 29.02 -1.40 19.25
N SER A 161 29.72 -0.29 19.06
CA SER A 161 30.27 0.53 20.14
C SER A 161 30.31 2.00 19.73
N LYS A 162 30.36 2.88 20.71
CA LYS A 162 30.48 4.32 20.52
C LYS A 162 31.13 4.95 21.75
N THR A 163 31.91 6.00 21.53
CA THR A 163 32.50 6.80 22.62
C THR A 163 31.66 8.03 22.97
N GLY A 164 30.83 8.50 22.03
CA GLY A 164 29.81 9.52 22.26
C GLY A 164 28.46 8.93 22.66
N SER A 165 27.45 9.79 22.80
CA SER A 165 26.08 9.38 23.14
C SER A 165 25.29 8.81 21.95
N TYR A 166 25.82 8.90 20.72
CA TYR A 166 25.09 8.67 19.48
C TYR A 166 25.88 7.79 18.51
N PHE A 167 25.22 6.87 17.79
CA PHE A 167 25.90 6.00 16.81
C PHE A 167 26.21 6.75 15.52
N ALA A 168 25.19 7.14 14.76
CA ALA A 168 25.35 7.93 13.54
C ALA A 168 24.00 8.42 13.02
N ASP A 169 24.03 9.52 12.27
CA ASP A 169 23.00 9.82 11.27
C ASP A 169 23.47 9.23 9.94
N VAL A 170 22.61 8.46 9.26
CA VAL A 170 22.95 7.87 7.94
C VAL A 170 21.97 8.40 6.92
N SER A 171 22.44 9.13 5.91
CA SER A 171 21.56 9.72 4.90
C SER A 171 21.30 8.79 3.73
N ASP A 172 22.33 8.07 3.27
CA ASP A 172 22.27 7.32 2.01
C ASP A 172 23.15 6.06 2.04
N LEU A 173 22.78 5.09 1.21
CA LEU A 173 23.73 4.12 0.66
C LEU A 173 24.27 4.66 -0.65
N VAL A 174 25.55 4.39 -0.90
CA VAL A 174 26.20 4.58 -2.20
C VAL A 174 26.56 3.19 -2.73
N ILE A 175 25.97 2.80 -3.86
CA ILE A 175 26.11 1.47 -4.44
C ILE A 175 26.79 1.53 -5.80
N SER A 176 27.70 0.59 -6.08
CA SER A 176 28.44 0.53 -7.33
C SER A 176 28.82 -0.91 -7.70
N GLY A 177 29.33 -1.09 -8.92
CA GLY A 177 29.76 -2.39 -9.44
C GLY A 177 28.81 -2.99 -10.50
N PRO A 178 29.19 -4.12 -11.12
CA PRO A 178 28.43 -4.73 -12.21
C PRO A 178 26.97 -5.06 -11.87
N ALA A 179 26.67 -5.42 -10.61
CA ALA A 179 25.33 -5.79 -10.18
C ALA A 179 24.30 -4.64 -10.26
N VAL A 180 24.76 -3.39 -10.31
CA VAL A 180 23.91 -2.19 -10.38
C VAL A 180 24.05 -1.45 -11.71
N ALA A 181 24.71 -2.06 -12.71
CA ALA A 181 24.88 -1.45 -14.03
C ALA A 181 23.56 -1.07 -14.71
N SER A 182 22.49 -1.83 -14.46
CA SER A 182 21.14 -1.58 -14.96
C SER A 182 20.11 -2.30 -14.06
N ASN A 183 18.82 -2.06 -14.31
CA ASN A 183 17.71 -2.76 -13.66
C ASN A 183 17.71 -2.62 -12.13
N VAL A 184 18.02 -1.43 -11.64
CA VAL A 184 18.02 -1.11 -10.21
C VAL A 184 16.74 -0.37 -9.85
N TYR A 185 16.03 -0.83 -8.82
CA TYR A 185 14.74 -0.27 -8.42
C TYR A 185 14.74 0.05 -6.93
N TYR A 186 14.40 1.28 -6.59
CA TYR A 186 14.28 1.79 -5.23
C TYR A 186 13.44 3.06 -5.25
N ALA A 187 12.97 3.48 -4.08
CA ALA A 187 12.26 4.74 -3.95
C ALA A 187 13.23 5.90 -4.21
N ASN A 188 13.13 6.51 -5.38
CA ASN A 188 14.01 7.58 -5.86
C ASN A 188 13.28 8.91 -6.07
N ASP A 189 11.99 8.99 -5.72
CA ASP A 189 11.21 10.23 -5.71
C ASP A 189 10.95 10.71 -4.27
N PRO A 190 11.70 11.71 -3.77
CA PRO A 190 11.56 12.24 -2.42
C PRO A 190 10.17 12.80 -2.10
N ALA A 191 9.44 13.30 -3.10
CA ALA A 191 8.09 13.82 -2.89
C ALA A 191 7.08 12.71 -2.54
N ASN A 192 7.41 11.47 -2.87
CA ASN A 192 6.53 10.31 -2.73
C ASN A 192 7.06 9.24 -1.75
N TYR A 193 8.09 9.54 -0.94
CA TYR A 193 8.63 8.57 0.03
C TYR A 193 7.60 8.01 1.01
N TYR A 194 6.62 8.81 1.44
CA TYR A 194 5.52 8.30 2.26
C TYR A 194 4.79 7.11 1.58
N TRP A 195 4.43 7.27 0.30
CA TRP A 195 3.77 6.24 -0.49
C TRP A 195 4.69 5.06 -0.82
N SER A 196 5.93 5.32 -1.21
CA SER A 196 6.92 4.27 -1.48
C SER A 196 7.22 3.42 -0.24
N ARG A 197 7.18 4.02 0.96
CA ARG A 197 7.36 3.30 2.23
C ARG A 197 6.12 2.51 2.63
N ARG A 198 4.91 3.02 2.39
CA ARG A 198 3.68 2.20 2.48
C ARG A 198 3.80 0.97 1.58
N GLY A 199 4.30 1.18 0.37
CA GLY A 199 4.47 0.14 -0.65
C GLY A 199 3.29 0.09 -1.62
N PRO A 200 3.41 -0.77 -2.65
CA PRO A 200 2.47 -0.83 -3.76
C PRO A 200 1.19 -1.55 -3.33
N SER A 201 0.06 -0.84 -3.31
CA SER A 201 -1.25 -1.48 -3.19
C SER A 201 -1.57 -2.27 -4.44
N VAL A 202 -2.25 -3.40 -4.28
CA VAL A 202 -2.53 -4.36 -5.34
C VAL A 202 -4.02 -4.66 -5.41
N HIS A 203 -4.54 -4.92 -6.61
CA HIS A 203 -5.99 -5.01 -6.85
C HIS A 203 -6.35 -6.19 -7.75
N LEU A 204 -7.57 -6.69 -7.57
CA LEU A 204 -8.26 -7.61 -8.48
C LEU A 204 -9.51 -6.92 -8.99
N GLY A 205 -9.60 -6.64 -10.30
CA GLY A 205 -10.80 -6.14 -10.95
C GLY A 205 -11.65 -7.28 -11.51
N PHE A 206 -12.96 -7.22 -11.32
CA PHE A 206 -13.90 -8.25 -11.72
C PHE A 206 -14.88 -7.73 -12.77
N SER A 207 -15.06 -8.49 -13.85
CA SER A 207 -16.11 -8.22 -14.82
C SER A 207 -17.43 -8.82 -14.34
N ALA A 208 -18.48 -7.99 -14.30
CA ALA A 208 -19.82 -8.40 -13.89
C ALA A 208 -20.85 -8.11 -15.00
N PRO A 209 -21.93 -8.90 -15.11
CA PRO A 209 -23.03 -8.60 -16.00
C PRO A 209 -23.71 -7.26 -15.64
N ALA A 210 -24.42 -6.68 -16.62
CA ALA A 210 -25.25 -5.50 -16.38
C ALA A 210 -26.32 -5.77 -15.30
N ASN A 211 -26.77 -4.69 -14.64
CA ASN A 211 -27.78 -4.75 -13.58
C ASN A 211 -27.40 -5.65 -12.39
N THR A 212 -26.09 -5.74 -12.07
CA THR A 212 -25.59 -6.48 -10.90
C THR A 212 -26.02 -5.77 -9.61
N GLU A 213 -27.01 -6.32 -8.92
CA GLU A 213 -27.55 -5.75 -7.68
C GLU A 213 -26.75 -6.20 -6.46
N TRP A 214 -26.24 -7.43 -6.46
CA TRP A 214 -25.50 -7.99 -5.32
C TRP A 214 -24.12 -8.48 -5.73
N PHE A 215 -23.13 -8.27 -4.87
CA PHE A 215 -21.79 -8.82 -4.97
C PHE A 215 -21.42 -9.56 -3.68
N TYR A 216 -21.03 -10.82 -3.81
CA TYR A 216 -20.56 -11.71 -2.76
C TYR A 216 -19.10 -12.08 -2.99
N ASN A 217 -18.30 -12.09 -1.92
CA ASN A 217 -16.90 -12.50 -1.94
C ASN A 217 -16.49 -13.11 -0.59
N GLU A 218 -15.51 -14.01 -0.61
CA GLU A 218 -14.90 -14.59 0.59
C GLU A 218 -13.44 -14.21 0.70
N VAL A 219 -13.01 -13.79 1.90
CA VAL A 219 -11.62 -13.40 2.16
C VAL A 219 -11.04 -14.24 3.29
N THR A 220 -9.88 -14.81 3.03
CA THR A 220 -9.06 -15.51 4.03
C THR A 220 -7.71 -14.81 4.12
N VAL A 221 -7.34 -14.34 5.32
CA VAL A 221 -5.98 -13.83 5.59
C VAL A 221 -5.21 -14.97 6.26
N PRO A 222 -4.18 -15.55 5.61
CA PRO A 222 -3.41 -16.64 6.23
C PRO A 222 -2.76 -16.19 7.55
N THR A 223 -2.60 -17.12 8.49
CA THR A 223 -1.95 -16.84 9.78
C THR A 223 -0.59 -16.17 9.59
N GLY A 224 -0.38 -15.06 10.30
CA GLY A 224 0.85 -14.29 10.24
C GLY A 224 0.94 -13.26 9.10
N GLN A 225 -0.05 -13.21 8.19
CA GLN A 225 -0.13 -12.23 7.10
C GLN A 225 -0.97 -11.00 7.45
N ASP A 226 -1.58 -10.97 8.64
CA ASP A 226 -2.43 -9.94 9.21
C ASP A 226 -1.63 -8.83 9.92
N LYS A 227 -0.67 -8.25 9.22
CA LYS A 227 0.22 -7.23 9.79
C LYS A 227 -0.57 -5.94 10.11
N ILE A 228 -0.24 -5.26 11.22
CA ILE A 228 -0.85 -3.97 11.56
C ILE A 228 -0.63 -2.97 10.41
N GLY A 229 -1.65 -2.18 10.09
CA GLY A 229 -1.63 -1.29 8.93
C GLY A 229 -2.16 -1.93 7.65
N SER A 230 -2.73 -3.14 7.70
CA SER A 230 -3.30 -3.79 6.52
C SER A 230 -4.76 -3.46 6.32
N TYR A 231 -5.16 -3.22 5.08
CA TYR A 231 -6.56 -3.27 4.66
C TYR A 231 -6.76 -4.37 3.61
N PHE A 232 -7.54 -5.39 3.99
CA PHE A 232 -7.97 -6.49 3.14
C PHE A 232 -9.38 -6.18 2.61
N MET A 233 -9.44 -5.44 1.50
CA MET A 233 -10.71 -4.99 0.93
C MET A 233 -11.33 -6.09 0.06
N ALA A 234 -12.57 -6.48 0.40
CA ALA A 234 -13.28 -7.58 -0.23
C ALA A 234 -14.17 -7.13 -1.39
N ASN A 235 -15.13 -6.23 -1.12
CA ASN A 235 -16.17 -5.81 -2.05
C ASN A 235 -16.05 -4.33 -2.38
N GLY A 236 -15.32 -4.03 -3.44
CA GLY A 236 -15.27 -2.71 -4.05
C GLY A 236 -16.28 -2.57 -5.17
N PHE A 237 -16.69 -1.34 -5.41
CA PHE A 237 -17.56 -0.94 -6.50
C PHE A 237 -17.29 0.52 -6.86
N ASP A 238 -17.81 0.98 -8.01
CA ASP A 238 -17.69 2.37 -8.41
C ASP A 238 -18.35 3.28 -7.37
N GLY A 239 -17.52 3.97 -6.60
CA GLY A 239 -17.97 4.89 -5.57
C GLY A 239 -18.10 4.30 -4.17
N GLY A 240 -17.50 3.14 -3.87
CA GLY A 240 -17.31 2.69 -2.49
C GLY A 240 -16.46 1.43 -2.34
N TYR A 241 -16.29 1.02 -1.09
CA TYR A 241 -15.56 -0.20 -0.75
C TYR A 241 -16.05 -0.81 0.56
N PHE A 242 -15.83 -2.11 0.72
CA PHE A 242 -16.16 -2.86 1.92
C PHE A 242 -15.13 -3.95 2.20
N GLY A 243 -14.60 -4.02 3.42
CA GLY A 243 -13.61 -5.02 3.80
C GLY A 243 -13.23 -5.00 5.28
N MET A 244 -12.04 -5.50 5.60
CA MET A 244 -11.55 -5.61 6.98
C MET A 244 -10.09 -5.16 7.18
N GLN A 245 -9.83 -4.51 8.31
CA GLN A 245 -8.56 -3.84 8.63
C GLN A 245 -7.89 -4.44 9.87
N VAL A 246 -6.56 -4.28 9.96
CA VAL A 246 -5.79 -4.47 11.20
C VAL A 246 -5.27 -3.11 11.66
N ASN A 247 -6.00 -2.48 12.59
CA ASN A 247 -5.75 -1.09 12.98
C ASN A 247 -4.65 -0.98 14.05
N SER A 248 -4.63 -1.91 15.00
CA SER A 248 -3.62 -1.97 16.06
C SER A 248 -3.45 -3.41 16.57
N ALA A 249 -2.65 -3.59 17.62
CA ALA A 249 -2.53 -4.87 18.31
C ALA A 249 -3.84 -5.31 19.00
N THR A 250 -4.75 -4.38 19.29
CA THR A 250 -5.98 -4.62 20.08
C THR A 250 -7.27 -4.29 19.33
N GLU A 251 -7.16 -3.72 18.13
CA GLU A 251 -8.32 -3.28 17.36
C GLU A 251 -8.22 -3.67 15.88
N ARG A 252 -9.29 -4.29 15.41
CA ARG A 252 -9.56 -4.57 14.00
C ARG A 252 -10.96 -4.09 13.65
N ARG A 253 -11.13 -3.65 12.42
CA ARG A 253 -12.40 -3.08 11.94
C ARG A 253 -12.90 -3.80 10.71
N ILE A 254 -14.21 -3.97 10.62
CA ILE A 254 -14.92 -4.16 9.36
C ILE A 254 -15.34 -2.76 8.90
N LEU A 255 -14.95 -2.34 7.70
CA LEU A 255 -15.13 -0.97 7.20
C LEU A 255 -15.91 -0.98 5.89
N PHE A 256 -16.97 -0.17 5.82
CA PHE A 256 -17.80 0.06 4.63
C PHE A 256 -17.91 1.57 4.35
N SER A 257 -17.47 2.01 3.19
CA SER A 257 -17.47 3.43 2.80
C SER A 257 -18.10 3.66 1.42
N VAL A 258 -18.72 4.83 1.26
CA VAL A 258 -19.33 5.29 0.01
C VAL A 258 -18.98 6.76 -0.19
N TRP A 259 -18.31 7.08 -1.30
CA TRP A 259 -17.93 8.46 -1.63
C TRP A 259 -19.15 9.33 -1.96
N ASN A 260 -19.00 10.64 -1.72
CA ASN A 260 -19.90 11.66 -2.21
C ASN A 260 -19.93 11.63 -3.75
N PRO A 261 -21.11 11.78 -4.37
CA PRO A 261 -21.22 12.06 -5.80
C PRO A 261 -20.85 13.52 -6.07
N THR A 262 -20.58 13.86 -7.33
CA THR A 262 -20.49 15.26 -7.74
C THR A 262 -21.81 15.99 -7.43
N GLY A 263 -21.73 17.13 -6.73
CA GLY A 263 -22.89 17.96 -6.41
C GLY A 263 -23.88 17.34 -5.42
N GLY A 264 -23.43 16.41 -4.55
CA GLY A 264 -24.29 15.83 -3.53
C GLY A 264 -23.51 15.22 -2.36
N THR A 265 -24.22 14.89 -1.28
CA THR A 265 -23.63 14.33 -0.07
C THR A 265 -24.28 12.98 0.23
N THR A 266 -23.45 11.97 0.43
CA THR A 266 -23.86 10.62 0.81
C THR A 266 -24.31 10.61 2.27
N THR A 267 -25.45 9.97 2.55
CA THR A 267 -26.07 9.95 3.88
C THR A 267 -26.46 8.53 4.26
N TRP A 268 -26.31 8.15 5.53
CA TRP A 268 -26.76 6.84 5.98
C TRP A 268 -28.27 6.88 6.27
N THR A 269 -28.98 5.80 5.95
CA THR A 269 -30.43 5.67 6.21
C THR A 269 -30.72 4.63 7.30
N ARG A 270 -29.85 3.64 7.43
CA ARG A 270 -29.86 2.61 8.48
C ARG A 270 -28.44 2.23 8.84
N LYS A 271 -28.25 1.76 10.08
CA LYS A 271 -27.01 1.13 10.54
C LYS A 271 -27.30 -0.04 11.45
N GLY A 272 -26.42 -1.03 11.45
CA GLY A 272 -26.49 -2.18 12.34
C GLY A 272 -26.16 -1.83 13.79
N THR A 273 -26.47 -2.78 14.67
CA THR A 273 -26.10 -2.72 16.09
C THR A 273 -24.59 -2.58 16.24
N ASN A 274 -24.13 -1.68 17.11
CA ASN A 274 -22.71 -1.38 17.38
C ASN A 274 -21.89 -0.87 16.17
N VAL A 275 -22.52 -0.64 15.01
CA VAL A 275 -21.87 0.01 13.88
C VAL A 275 -21.83 1.51 14.13
N VAL A 276 -20.63 2.08 14.00
CA VAL A 276 -20.40 3.53 13.97
C VAL A 276 -20.57 3.99 12.53
N ALA A 277 -21.35 5.04 12.28
CA ALA A 277 -21.52 5.67 10.97
C ALA A 277 -21.18 7.16 11.07
N THR A 278 -20.30 7.64 10.19
CA THR A 278 -19.76 9.01 10.18
C THR A 278 -19.35 9.41 8.77
N ASN A 279 -18.93 10.65 8.57
CA ASN A 279 -18.34 11.10 7.30
C ASN A 279 -16.81 10.95 7.33
N PHE A 280 -16.19 10.91 6.15
CA PHE A 280 -14.74 10.94 5.96
C PHE A 280 -14.32 12.06 4.99
N THR A 281 -13.06 12.49 5.10
CA THR A 281 -12.40 13.50 4.25
C THR A 281 -10.95 13.08 3.95
N GLY A 282 -10.24 13.84 3.11
CA GLY A 282 -8.79 13.70 2.86
C GLY A 282 -8.42 12.92 1.59
N GLU A 283 -9.17 11.88 1.25
CA GLU A 283 -9.01 11.07 0.01
C GLU A 283 -10.27 11.16 -0.85
N GLY A 284 -10.76 12.39 -1.00
CA GLY A 284 -12.15 12.67 -1.34
C GLY A 284 -13.00 12.77 -0.06
N GLU A 285 -14.31 12.77 -0.24
CA GLU A 285 -15.27 12.92 0.85
C GLU A 285 -16.39 11.89 0.70
N GLY A 286 -17.01 11.49 1.80
CA GLY A 286 -18.13 10.55 1.76
C GLY A 286 -18.59 10.09 3.13
N GLY A 287 -19.41 9.04 3.12
CA GLY A 287 -19.86 8.35 4.32
C GLY A 287 -19.04 7.09 4.58
N GLN A 288 -18.70 6.82 5.83
CA GLN A 288 -18.08 5.58 6.26
C GLN A 288 -18.81 4.99 7.47
N SER A 289 -18.82 3.67 7.53
CA SER A 289 -19.34 2.92 8.66
C SER A 289 -18.35 1.83 9.03
N TYR A 290 -18.13 1.61 10.33
CA TYR A 290 -17.28 0.54 10.80
C TYR A 290 -17.83 -0.16 12.04
N LEU A 291 -17.50 -1.45 12.13
CA LEU A 291 -17.72 -2.30 13.29
C LEU A 291 -16.35 -2.69 13.83
N ILE A 292 -16.10 -2.47 15.12
CA ILE A 292 -14.92 -3.05 15.78
C ILE A 292 -15.22 -4.54 15.96
N TYR A 293 -14.48 -5.36 15.22
CA TYR A 293 -14.57 -6.81 15.28
C TYR A 293 -13.18 -7.39 15.10
N ASN A 294 -12.64 -7.98 16.17
CA ASN A 294 -11.30 -8.56 16.22
C ASN A 294 -11.25 -9.91 15.50
N TRP A 295 -11.44 -9.86 14.17
CA TRP A 295 -11.34 -11.01 13.28
C TRP A 295 -9.97 -11.69 13.40
N VAL A 296 -9.94 -12.99 13.15
CA VAL A 296 -8.81 -13.89 13.37
C VAL A 296 -8.25 -14.37 12.04
N ALA A 297 -6.93 -14.26 11.86
CA ALA A 297 -6.27 -14.80 10.68
C ALA A 297 -6.39 -16.32 10.63
N GLY A 298 -6.55 -16.87 9.42
CA GLY A 298 -6.84 -18.28 9.16
C GLY A 298 -8.33 -18.55 8.91
N ASN A 299 -9.22 -17.71 9.43
CA ASN A 299 -10.66 -17.83 9.18
C ASN A 299 -11.05 -17.21 7.84
N THR A 300 -12.10 -17.78 7.22
CA THR A 300 -12.73 -17.24 6.02
C THR A 300 -13.94 -16.40 6.40
N TYR A 301 -13.89 -15.12 6.05
CA TYR A 301 -14.98 -14.17 6.24
C TYR A 301 -15.73 -13.95 4.93
N LYS A 302 -17.03 -13.68 5.01
CA LYS A 302 -17.87 -13.46 3.82
C LYS A 302 -18.38 -12.02 3.80
N PHE A 303 -18.36 -11.43 2.62
CA PHE A 303 -18.76 -10.05 2.39
C PHE A 303 -19.85 -10.03 1.34
N LEU A 304 -20.95 -9.34 1.65
CA LEU A 304 -22.07 -9.16 0.74
C LEU A 304 -22.39 -7.68 0.65
N THR A 305 -22.49 -7.16 -0.56
CA THR A 305 -22.84 -5.77 -0.83
C THR A 305 -23.98 -5.72 -1.84
N GLN A 306 -24.97 -4.89 -1.58
CA GLN A 306 -26.06 -4.55 -2.49
C GLN A 306 -25.90 -3.12 -2.97
N GLY A 307 -26.09 -2.87 -4.26
CA GLY A 307 -26.26 -1.52 -4.82
C GLY A 307 -27.56 -1.49 -5.62
N LYS A 308 -28.53 -0.70 -5.16
CA LYS A 308 -29.87 -0.67 -5.75
C LYS A 308 -30.36 0.76 -5.99
N PRO A 309 -30.71 1.14 -7.23
CA PRO A 309 -31.40 2.39 -7.51
C PRO A 309 -32.72 2.48 -6.76
N ASP A 310 -33.05 3.65 -6.20
CA ASP A 310 -34.29 3.87 -5.46
C ASP A 310 -35.45 4.41 -6.34
N GLY A 311 -35.19 4.66 -7.62
CA GLY A 311 -36.16 5.25 -8.55
C GLY A 311 -36.35 6.76 -8.39
N ALA A 312 -35.64 7.41 -7.47
CA ALA A 312 -35.71 8.83 -7.16
C ALA A 312 -34.37 9.56 -7.46
N GLY A 313 -33.57 9.00 -8.38
CA GLY A 313 -32.27 9.55 -8.76
C GLY A 313 -31.13 9.25 -7.79
N ASN A 314 -31.34 8.34 -6.82
CA ASN A 314 -30.32 7.89 -5.89
C ASN A 314 -30.06 6.38 -6.03
N THR A 315 -28.92 5.96 -5.50
CA THR A 315 -28.59 4.55 -5.32
C THR A 315 -28.32 4.31 -3.84
N VAL A 316 -28.95 3.27 -3.29
CA VAL A 316 -28.73 2.83 -1.91
C VAL A 316 -27.75 1.66 -1.93
N TYR A 317 -26.66 1.81 -1.18
CA TYR A 317 -25.64 0.79 -0.99
C TYR A 317 -25.76 0.22 0.41
N SER A 318 -25.93 -1.09 0.52
CA SER A 318 -26.06 -1.81 1.78
C SER A 318 -25.03 -2.93 1.87
N SER A 319 -24.42 -3.15 3.04
CA SER A 319 -23.40 -4.18 3.20
C SER A 319 -23.61 -5.05 4.45
N TRP A 320 -23.26 -6.32 4.34
CA TRP A 320 -23.34 -7.33 5.39
C TRP A 320 -22.05 -8.13 5.49
N PHE A 321 -21.62 -8.38 6.71
CA PHE A 321 -20.42 -9.15 7.06
C PHE A 321 -20.81 -10.46 7.72
N TYR A 322 -20.22 -11.57 7.30
CA TYR A 322 -20.39 -12.86 7.95
C TYR A 322 -19.07 -13.28 8.61
N ALA A 323 -19.15 -13.51 9.91
CA ALA A 323 -18.06 -14.07 10.68
C ALA A 323 -18.38 -15.54 11.02
N PRO A 324 -17.50 -16.50 10.70
CA PRO A 324 -17.74 -17.90 11.02
C PRO A 324 -17.89 -18.15 12.53
N GLU A 325 -17.30 -17.31 13.37
CA GLU A 325 -17.43 -17.41 14.83
C GLU A 325 -18.82 -17.02 15.34
N LEU A 326 -19.56 -16.21 14.58
CA LEU A 326 -20.92 -15.80 14.92
C LEU A 326 -21.98 -16.68 14.25
N GLY A 327 -21.64 -17.34 13.15
CA GLY A 327 -22.57 -18.18 12.39
C GLY A 327 -23.69 -17.43 11.67
N THR A 328 -23.72 -16.08 11.74
CA THR A 328 -24.79 -15.24 11.21
C THR A 328 -24.26 -14.01 10.46
N TRP A 329 -25.09 -13.45 9.57
CA TRP A 329 -24.80 -12.19 8.89
C TRP A 329 -25.02 -11.01 9.84
N THR A 330 -24.08 -10.08 9.85
CA THR A 330 -24.13 -8.82 10.58
C THR A 330 -24.33 -7.68 9.59
N PHE A 331 -25.42 -6.92 9.73
CA PHE A 331 -25.68 -5.74 8.91
C PHE A 331 -24.75 -4.59 9.29
N MET A 332 -24.14 -3.94 8.30
CA MET A 332 -23.26 -2.79 8.52
C MET A 332 -24.05 -1.48 8.47
N ALA A 333 -24.39 -1.02 7.27
CA ALA A 333 -25.15 0.20 7.07
C ALA A 333 -25.79 0.20 5.68
N SER A 334 -26.75 1.11 5.49
CA SER A 334 -27.25 1.52 4.19
C SER A 334 -26.89 2.98 3.96
N TRP A 335 -26.15 3.26 2.89
CA TRP A 335 -25.79 4.61 2.44
C TRP A 335 -26.58 4.97 1.20
N LYS A 336 -27.31 6.09 1.25
CA LYS A 336 -27.96 6.71 0.10
C LYS A 336 -26.98 7.67 -0.57
N LYS A 337 -26.58 7.35 -1.79
CA LYS A 337 -25.75 8.19 -2.66
C LYS A 337 -26.65 8.92 -3.67
N PRO A 338 -26.80 10.25 -3.57
CA PRO A 338 -27.61 11.00 -4.52
C PRO A 338 -26.94 11.10 -5.91
N ASN A 339 -27.64 11.69 -6.88
CA ASN A 339 -27.14 11.93 -8.24
C ASN A 339 -26.51 10.69 -8.89
N THR A 340 -27.02 9.50 -8.54
CA THR A 340 -26.47 8.21 -8.95
C THR A 340 -27.64 7.27 -9.16
N ASN A 341 -27.81 6.71 -10.36
CA ASN A 341 -28.94 5.85 -10.70
C ASN A 341 -28.45 4.57 -11.37
N SER A 342 -27.68 3.76 -10.65
CA SER A 342 -27.07 2.55 -11.19
C SER A 342 -27.06 1.42 -10.17
N TYR A 343 -27.06 0.19 -10.69
CA TYR A 343 -26.65 -0.98 -9.92
C TYR A 343 -25.13 -0.98 -9.69
N LEU A 344 -24.59 -2.03 -9.07
CA LEU A 344 -23.14 -2.13 -8.85
C LEU A 344 -22.39 -2.23 -10.18
N THR A 345 -21.32 -1.45 -10.30
CA THR A 345 -20.35 -1.47 -11.40
C THR A 345 -18.93 -1.40 -10.84
N GLY A 346 -17.93 -1.66 -11.69
CA GLY A 346 -16.52 -1.54 -11.31
C GLY A 346 -16.14 -2.39 -10.10
N LEU A 347 -16.53 -3.67 -10.08
CA LEU A 347 -16.30 -4.54 -8.93
C LEU A 347 -14.82 -4.86 -8.76
N TYR A 348 -14.31 -4.79 -7.53
CA TYR A 348 -12.90 -5.07 -7.25
C TYR A 348 -12.62 -5.54 -5.82
N SER A 349 -11.42 -6.04 -5.59
CA SER A 349 -10.81 -6.26 -4.27
C SER A 349 -9.42 -5.60 -4.24
N PHE A 350 -8.90 -5.28 -3.05
CA PHE A 350 -7.50 -4.84 -2.93
C PHE A 350 -6.84 -5.26 -1.62
N LEU A 351 -5.51 -5.19 -1.63
CA LEU A 351 -4.66 -5.31 -0.46
C LEU A 351 -3.77 -4.06 -0.35
N GLU A 352 -3.86 -3.38 0.78
CA GLU A 352 -3.17 -2.12 1.05
C GLU A 352 -2.40 -2.18 2.38
N ASN A 353 -1.25 -1.48 2.42
CA ASN A 353 -0.64 -1.04 3.67
C ASN A 353 -0.89 0.47 3.86
N PHE A 354 -1.58 0.85 4.93
CA PHE A 354 -1.84 2.25 5.30
C PHE A 354 -0.85 2.82 6.33
N ASN A 355 0.20 2.06 6.69
CA ASN A 355 1.23 2.50 7.63
C ASN A 355 2.62 2.45 6.99
N ASP A 356 3.20 3.62 6.72
CA ASP A 356 4.50 3.77 6.06
C ASP A 356 5.66 3.13 6.86
N LYS A 357 5.52 2.99 8.18
CA LYS A 357 6.54 2.32 9.02
C LYS A 357 6.54 0.80 8.87
N ASN A 358 5.48 0.22 8.30
CA ASN A 358 5.28 -1.23 8.21
C ASN A 358 5.48 -1.80 6.80
N GLY A 359 6.06 -1.04 5.87
CA GLY A 359 6.31 -1.47 4.49
C GLY A 359 7.29 -2.63 4.33
N TYR A 360 8.16 -2.83 5.32
CA TYR A 360 9.09 -3.97 5.38
C TYR A 360 8.41 -5.28 5.82
N LEU A 361 7.12 -5.24 6.20
CA LEU A 361 6.35 -6.42 6.55
C LEU A 361 5.53 -6.88 5.34
N GLY A 362 5.70 -8.15 4.96
CA GLY A 362 4.88 -8.78 3.93
C GLY A 362 3.48 -9.12 4.44
N ARG A 363 2.50 -9.02 3.54
CA ARG A 363 1.08 -9.29 3.81
C ARG A 363 0.46 -9.92 2.57
N LYS A 364 -0.51 -10.80 2.79
CA LYS A 364 -1.15 -11.63 1.76
C LYS A 364 -2.59 -11.93 2.17
N ALA A 365 -3.48 -12.01 1.18
CA ALA A 365 -4.84 -12.51 1.36
C ALA A 365 -5.27 -13.36 0.17
N GLU A 366 -6.19 -14.28 0.44
CA GLU A 366 -6.86 -15.12 -0.54
C GLU A 366 -8.29 -14.61 -0.72
N TYR A 367 -8.74 -14.53 -1.97
CA TYR A 367 -10.08 -14.09 -2.37
C TYR A 367 -10.75 -15.21 -3.15
N ASN A 368 -11.90 -15.66 -2.69
CA ASN A 368 -12.58 -16.81 -3.30
C ASN A 368 -14.09 -16.64 -3.43
N ASN A 369 -14.68 -17.52 -4.22
CA ASN A 369 -16.13 -17.70 -4.34
C ASN A 369 -16.85 -16.40 -4.71
N GLN A 370 -16.34 -15.66 -5.68
CA GLN A 370 -16.98 -14.43 -6.15
C GLN A 370 -18.27 -14.76 -6.90
N TRP A 371 -19.39 -14.20 -6.44
CA TRP A 371 -20.69 -14.34 -7.08
C TRP A 371 -21.39 -13.01 -7.15
N VAL A 372 -22.12 -12.79 -8.25
CA VAL A 372 -22.97 -11.63 -8.44
C VAL A 372 -24.40 -12.05 -8.69
N ARG A 373 -25.36 -11.26 -8.23
CA ARG A 373 -26.77 -11.48 -8.51
C ARG A 373 -27.35 -10.25 -9.20
N ASN A 374 -27.95 -10.44 -10.37
CA ASN A 374 -28.59 -9.34 -11.07
C ASN A 374 -29.97 -9.00 -10.46
N ALA A 375 -30.56 -7.88 -10.89
CA ALA A 375 -31.86 -7.41 -10.44
C ALA A 375 -33.03 -8.35 -10.80
N ALA A 376 -32.89 -9.19 -11.83
CA ALA A 376 -33.85 -10.25 -12.17
C ALA A 376 -33.73 -11.49 -11.26
N GLY A 377 -32.66 -11.54 -10.46
CA GLY A 377 -32.45 -12.55 -9.45
C GLY A 377 -31.58 -13.73 -9.86
N THR A 378 -30.92 -13.65 -11.01
CA THR A 378 -29.98 -14.66 -11.52
C THR A 378 -28.62 -14.49 -10.87
N TRP A 379 -28.10 -15.57 -10.28
CA TRP A 379 -26.72 -15.65 -9.79
C TRP A 379 -25.75 -15.99 -10.94
N SER A 380 -24.57 -15.39 -10.93
CA SER A 380 -23.48 -15.67 -11.86
C SER A 380 -22.15 -15.70 -11.11
N GLU A 381 -21.37 -16.75 -11.35
CA GLU A 381 -20.03 -16.88 -10.75
C GLU A 381 -19.03 -16.03 -11.51
N ILE A 382 -18.14 -15.35 -10.78
CA ILE A 382 -16.98 -14.67 -11.35
C ILE A 382 -15.75 -15.55 -11.15
N THR A 383 -15.17 -15.97 -12.26
CA THR A 383 -14.00 -16.87 -12.30
C THR A 383 -12.74 -16.22 -12.87
N SER A 384 -12.83 -14.97 -13.35
CA SER A 384 -11.72 -14.21 -13.91
C SER A 384 -11.52 -12.88 -13.19
N ALA A 385 -10.27 -12.48 -13.00
CA ALA A 385 -9.90 -11.22 -12.37
C ALA A 385 -8.68 -10.59 -13.06
N ASN A 386 -8.70 -9.26 -13.25
CA ASN A 386 -7.57 -8.48 -13.75
C ASN A 386 -6.74 -7.97 -12.57
N PHE A 387 -5.44 -8.30 -12.55
CA PHE A 387 -4.50 -7.83 -11.55
C PHE A 387 -3.90 -6.48 -11.91
N THR A 388 -3.99 -5.50 -11.00
CA THR A 388 -3.38 -4.18 -11.18
C THR A 388 -2.64 -3.72 -9.91
N VAL A 389 -1.81 -2.69 -10.05
CA VAL A 389 -1.07 -2.06 -8.95
C VAL A 389 -1.31 -0.56 -8.95
N ASP A 390 -1.10 0.07 -7.81
CA ASP A 390 -1.19 1.52 -7.67
C ASP A 390 -0.02 2.28 -8.35
N ALA A 391 0.00 3.61 -8.20
CA ALA A 391 1.05 4.45 -8.75
C ALA A 391 2.45 4.11 -8.23
N THR A 392 2.59 3.63 -6.99
CA THR A 392 3.89 3.23 -6.41
C THR A 392 4.47 2.05 -7.20
N GLY A 393 3.63 1.06 -7.52
CA GLY A 393 4.02 -0.10 -8.32
C GLY A 393 4.26 0.26 -9.79
N ASN A 394 3.36 1.05 -10.40
CA ASN A 394 3.48 1.46 -11.80
C ASN A 394 4.71 2.35 -12.06
N ASN A 395 5.09 3.20 -11.10
CA ASN A 395 6.29 4.03 -11.14
C ASN A 395 7.54 3.29 -10.65
N GLN A 396 7.46 1.96 -10.46
CA GLN A 396 8.57 1.09 -10.13
C GLN A 396 9.39 1.53 -8.89
N GLN A 397 8.77 2.29 -7.98
CA GLN A 397 9.39 2.72 -6.72
C GLN A 397 9.59 1.54 -5.77
N ARG A 398 8.70 0.54 -5.90
CA ARG A 398 8.69 -0.72 -5.20
C ARG A 398 8.22 -1.80 -6.16
N MET A 399 8.80 -2.99 -6.05
CA MET A 399 8.58 -4.13 -6.94
C MET A 399 8.09 -5.36 -6.18
N ASP A 400 7.77 -5.25 -4.90
CA ASP A 400 7.24 -6.33 -4.06
C ASP A 400 5.69 -6.31 -4.06
N PHE A 401 5.15 -6.59 -5.25
CA PHE A 401 3.72 -6.78 -5.51
C PHE A 401 3.47 -8.06 -6.31
N ALA A 402 2.41 -8.78 -5.96
CA ALA A 402 1.98 -9.98 -6.67
C ALA A 402 0.48 -10.22 -6.52
N GLY A 403 -0.08 -10.89 -7.51
CA GLY A 403 -1.43 -11.43 -7.47
C GLY A 403 -1.58 -12.53 -8.51
N GLY A 404 -2.62 -13.34 -8.37
CA GLY A 404 -2.85 -14.45 -9.30
C GLY A 404 -3.73 -15.53 -8.70
N VAL A 405 -3.53 -16.77 -9.12
CA VAL A 405 -4.27 -17.94 -8.58
C VAL A 405 -3.32 -18.84 -7.81
N SER A 406 -3.76 -19.28 -6.63
CA SER A 406 -3.07 -20.27 -5.79
C SER A 406 -4.11 -21.14 -5.10
N GLY A 407 -3.97 -22.46 -5.17
CA GLY A 407 -4.90 -23.40 -4.52
C GLY A 407 -6.37 -23.24 -4.97
N GLY A 408 -6.60 -22.88 -6.23
CA GLY A 408 -7.95 -22.64 -6.78
C GLY A 408 -8.60 -21.31 -6.36
N LYS A 409 -7.90 -20.45 -5.62
CA LYS A 409 -8.38 -19.14 -5.18
C LYS A 409 -7.55 -18.02 -5.81
N PHE A 410 -8.12 -16.82 -5.93
CA PHE A 410 -7.30 -15.65 -6.21
C PHE A 410 -6.48 -15.29 -4.97
N TYR A 411 -5.34 -14.63 -5.17
CA TYR A 411 -4.57 -14.03 -4.08
C TYR A 411 -4.03 -12.66 -4.47
N LEU A 412 -3.78 -11.85 -3.44
CA LEU A 412 -3.01 -10.62 -3.51
C LEU A 412 -1.91 -10.66 -2.45
N GLN A 413 -0.75 -10.12 -2.76
CA GLN A 413 0.40 -10.04 -1.87
C GLN A 413 1.20 -8.77 -2.15
N ASN A 414 1.56 -8.04 -1.09
CA ASN A 414 2.44 -6.87 -1.19
C ASN A 414 3.31 -6.68 0.05
N GLY A 415 4.32 -5.81 -0.09
CA GLY A 415 5.24 -5.47 0.98
C GLY A 415 6.23 -6.59 1.33
N GLY A 416 7.13 -6.31 2.26
CA GLY A 416 8.07 -7.33 2.73
C GLY A 416 9.27 -7.60 1.81
N PHE A 417 9.42 -6.85 0.73
CA PHE A 417 10.59 -6.90 -0.15
C PHE A 417 10.89 -8.30 -0.72
N PHE A 418 9.85 -9.08 -1.04
CA PHE A 418 10.02 -10.37 -1.71
C PHE A 418 10.54 -10.20 -3.14
N ALA A 419 11.24 -11.21 -3.65
CA ALA A 419 11.99 -11.10 -4.90
C ALA A 419 11.14 -11.22 -6.18
N ASN A 420 10.13 -12.09 -6.18
CA ASN A 420 9.35 -12.42 -7.38
C ASN A 420 8.06 -11.62 -7.44
N TYR A 421 7.89 -10.82 -8.48
CA TYR A 421 6.71 -9.99 -8.68
C TYR A 421 5.92 -10.44 -9.91
N VAL A 422 4.67 -9.99 -9.98
CA VAL A 422 3.78 -10.28 -11.11
C VAL A 422 3.62 -9.03 -11.94
N THR A 423 3.79 -9.14 -13.26
CA THR A 423 3.58 -8.01 -14.16
C THR A 423 2.11 -7.53 -14.07
N PRO A 424 1.85 -6.24 -13.81
CA PRO A 424 0.49 -5.71 -13.74
C PRO A 424 -0.26 -5.81 -15.07
N ASN A 425 -1.58 -5.65 -15.02
CA ASN A 425 -2.51 -5.67 -16.15
C ASN A 425 -2.63 -7.05 -16.83
N GLN A 426 -2.52 -8.12 -16.02
CA GLN A 426 -2.75 -9.49 -16.47
C GLN A 426 -4.05 -10.04 -15.90
N SER A 427 -4.75 -10.85 -16.69
CA SER A 427 -5.95 -11.55 -16.24
C SER A 427 -5.61 -12.95 -15.74
N PHE A 428 -6.25 -13.34 -14.66
CA PHE A 428 -6.12 -14.65 -14.04
C PHE A 428 -7.47 -15.33 -13.98
N THR A 429 -7.51 -16.65 -14.15
CA THR A 429 -8.75 -17.45 -14.09
C THR A 429 -8.62 -18.54 -13.04
N ARG A 430 -9.56 -18.60 -12.10
CA ARG A 430 -9.69 -19.69 -11.13
C ARG A 430 -10.71 -20.72 -11.61
N THR A 431 -10.64 -21.94 -11.07
CA THR A 431 -11.66 -22.96 -11.30
C THR A 431 -13.00 -22.51 -10.71
N ALA A 432 -14.08 -22.73 -11.48
CA ALA A 432 -15.45 -22.48 -11.03
C ALA A 432 -15.81 -23.40 -9.86
N THR A 433 -16.52 -22.86 -8.87
CA THR A 433 -17.12 -23.63 -7.78
C THR A 433 -18.50 -24.17 -8.18
N GLY A 434 -19.18 -23.51 -9.12
CA GLY A 434 -20.48 -23.92 -9.66
C GLY A 434 -21.66 -23.85 -8.68
N THR A 435 -21.41 -23.45 -7.43
CA THR A 435 -22.43 -23.39 -6.37
C THR A 435 -22.55 -21.97 -5.84
N ALA A 436 -23.71 -21.36 -6.07
CA ALA A 436 -24.02 -20.02 -5.56
C ALA A 436 -23.98 -19.98 -4.01
N PRO A 437 -23.66 -18.82 -3.40
CA PRO A 437 -23.59 -18.71 -1.94
C PRO A 437 -24.96 -18.98 -1.30
N THR A 438 -24.95 -19.77 -0.23
CA THR A 438 -26.14 -20.00 0.59
C THR A 438 -26.44 -18.77 1.45
N VAL A 439 -27.22 -17.83 0.90
CA VAL A 439 -27.70 -16.64 1.60
C VAL A 439 -29.17 -16.41 1.28
N ASN A 440 -30.00 -16.28 2.33
CA ASN A 440 -31.38 -15.86 2.16
C ASN A 440 -31.46 -14.33 2.18
N LEU A 441 -31.50 -13.73 0.99
CA LEU A 441 -31.48 -12.27 0.82
C LEU A 441 -32.72 -11.57 1.39
N THR A 442 -33.83 -12.29 1.61
CA THR A 442 -35.07 -11.70 2.16
C THR A 442 -35.11 -11.67 3.68
N THR A 443 -34.22 -12.41 4.35
CA THR A 443 -34.13 -12.50 5.81
C THR A 443 -32.81 -11.97 6.36
N LEU A 444 -32.07 -11.19 5.56
CA LEU A 444 -30.91 -10.46 6.05
C LEU A 444 -31.36 -9.39 7.07
N PRO A 445 -30.60 -9.16 8.16
CA PRO A 445 -30.92 -8.14 9.16
C PRO A 445 -30.83 -6.70 8.62
#